data_AF-A0A098VWQ7-F1
#
_entry.id   AF-A0A098VWQ7-F1
#
_cell.length_a   1.000
_cell.length_b   1.000
_cell.length_c   1.000
_cell.angle_alpha   90.00
_cell.angle_beta   90.00
_cell.angle_gamma   90.00
#
_symmetry.space_group_name_H-M   'P 1'
#
loop_
_entity.id
_entity.type
_entity.pdbx_description
1 polymer ?
#
loop_
_entity_poly.entity_id
_entity_poly.type
_entity_poly.pdbx_seq_one_letter_code
_entity_poly.pdbx_strand_id
1 'polypeptide(L)'
;MEGFFESDSAGLEGTAECSLPELVQKSIMKCDIEIRALLCNQILVTGGTSQVPGFIDRLSIELSRLMPTVLSPSSSYEKRFAPWIGGSILASLPAFHKLWIIKKEVERHGISIIEKKSNLNSNLS
;
A
#
# COMPACT_ATOMS: atom_id res chain seq x y z
N MET A 1 -10.32 16.21 10.25
CA MET A 1 -10.13 15.55 8.94
C MET A 1 -9.06 16.24 8.09
N GLU A 2 -8.65 17.46 8.46
CA GLU A 2 -7.70 18.29 7.70
C GLU A 2 -6.24 17.82 7.79
N GLY A 3 -5.82 17.21 8.91
CA GLY A 3 -4.43 16.76 9.09
C GLY A 3 -3.91 15.70 8.09
N PHE A 4 -4.77 15.06 7.28
CA PHE A 4 -4.30 14.19 6.19
C PHE A 4 -3.93 14.95 4.92
N PHE A 5 -4.48 16.15 4.73
CA PHE A 5 -4.36 16.91 3.48
C PHE A 5 -3.61 18.23 3.66
N GLU A 6 -3.39 18.66 4.89
CA GLU A 6 -2.63 19.85 5.25
C GLU A 6 -1.19 19.47 5.54
N SER A 7 -0.26 20.17 4.90
CA SER A 7 1.17 20.09 5.21
C SER A 7 1.46 21.17 6.25
N ASP A 8 1.66 20.80 7.52
CA ASP A 8 1.96 21.78 8.55
C ASP A 8 3.36 22.36 8.30
N SER A 9 3.42 23.66 8.03
CA SER A 9 4.67 24.42 7.86
C SER A 9 5.07 25.16 9.14
N ALA A 10 4.32 24.99 10.23
CA ALA A 10 4.64 25.58 11.53
C ALA A 10 5.64 24.69 12.27
N GLY A 11 6.83 25.24 12.47
CA GLY A 11 8.03 24.50 12.85
C GLY A 11 7.99 23.77 14.20
N LEU A 12 8.61 22.60 14.19
CA LEU A 12 9.48 22.05 15.24
C LEU A 12 10.40 21.02 14.57
N GLU A 13 11.67 21.04 14.94
CA GLU A 13 12.75 20.24 14.35
C GLU A 13 12.40 18.73 14.31
N GLY A 14 12.42 18.12 13.13
CA GLY A 14 12.62 16.67 12.98
C GLY A 14 11.83 15.94 11.91
N THR A 15 10.59 16.34 11.60
CA THR A 15 9.78 15.67 10.57
C THR A 15 8.93 16.69 9.83
N ALA A 16 9.31 17.03 8.60
CA ALA A 16 8.40 17.75 7.70
C ALA A 16 7.15 16.88 7.49
N GLU A 17 6.03 17.25 8.13
CA GLU A 17 4.76 16.55 7.97
C GLU A 17 4.27 16.79 6.54
N CYS A 18 4.45 15.76 5.73
CA CYS A 18 4.10 15.76 4.33
C CYS A 18 2.64 15.32 4.22
N SER A 19 1.80 16.05 3.48
CA SER A 19 0.40 15.65 3.31
C SER A 19 0.29 14.29 2.61
N LEU A 20 -0.84 13.60 2.78
CA LEU A 20 -1.08 12.30 2.16
C LEU A 20 -0.86 12.29 0.63
N PRO A 21 -1.36 13.28 -0.15
CA PRO A 21 -1.10 13.35 -1.59
C PRO A 21 0.38 13.52 -1.92
N GLU A 22 1.12 14.30 -1.13
CA GLU A 22 2.56 14.48 -1.32
C GLU A 22 3.36 13.22 -0.98
N LEU A 23 2.95 12.46 0.04
CA LEU A 23 3.55 11.17 0.37
C LEU A 23 3.35 10.14 -0.75
N VAL A 24 2.16 10.10 -1.34
CA VAL A 24 1.89 9.27 -2.52
C VAL A 24 2.81 9.69 -3.67
N GLN A 25 2.92 10.99 -3.93
CA GLN A 25 3.80 11.50 -4.97
C GLN A 25 5.26 11.13 -4.74
N LYS A 26 5.79 11.38 -3.54
CA LYS A 26 7.17 11.05 -3.17
C LYS A 26 7.44 9.56 -3.33
N SER A 27 6.47 8.71 -3.01
CA SER A 27 6.60 7.25 -3.14
C SER A 27 6.71 6.84 -4.62
N ILE A 28 5.85 7.37 -5.49
CA ILE A 28 5.90 7.10 -6.93
C ILE A 28 7.18 7.65 -7.56
N MET A 29 7.65 8.83 -7.13
CA MET A 29 8.87 9.45 -7.65
C MET A 29 10.16 8.70 -7.24
N LYS A 30 10.11 7.87 -6.19
CA LYS A 30 11.21 6.97 -5.81
C LYS A 30 11.29 5.71 -6.67
N CYS A 31 10.21 5.35 -7.37
CA CYS A 31 10.17 4.22 -8.27
C CYS A 31 10.85 4.53 -9.61
N ASP A 32 11.22 3.50 -10.37
CA ASP A 32 11.77 3.64 -11.72
C ASP A 32 10.78 4.30 -12.68
N ILE A 33 11.29 5.11 -13.60
CA ILE A 33 10.49 5.94 -14.51
C ILE A 33 9.47 5.12 -15.32
N GLU A 34 9.84 3.90 -15.69
CA GLU A 34 9.04 3.00 -16.53
C GLU A 34 7.73 2.56 -15.87
N ILE A 35 7.74 2.39 -14.54
CA ILE A 35 6.56 1.93 -13.80
C ILE A 35 5.71 3.08 -13.25
N ARG A 36 6.23 4.32 -13.22
CA ARG A 36 5.50 5.46 -12.62
C ARG A 36 4.14 5.69 -13.28
N ALA A 37 4.07 5.62 -14.60
CA ALA A 37 2.82 5.81 -15.34
C ALA A 37 1.77 4.75 -14.96
N LEU A 38 2.20 3.49 -14.80
CA LEU A 38 1.33 2.40 -14.35
C LEU A 38 0.84 2.63 -12.92
N LEU A 39 1.73 3.05 -12.01
CA LEU A 39 1.39 3.32 -10.61
C LEU A 39 0.40 4.49 -10.47
N CYS A 40 0.58 5.57 -11.24
CA CYS A 40 -0.35 6.70 -11.24
C CYS A 40 -1.75 6.31 -11.74
N ASN A 41 -1.85 5.31 -12.61
CA ASN A 41 -3.11 4.88 -13.22
C ASN A 41 -3.87 3.83 -12.37
N GLN A 42 -3.23 3.23 -11.36
CA GLN A 42 -3.79 2.09 -10.61
C GLN A 42 -3.64 2.30 -9.10
N ILE A 43 -4.19 3.40 -8.58
CA ILE A 43 -4.18 3.68 -7.15
C ILE A 43 -5.47 3.14 -6.51
N LEU A 44 -5.33 2.11 -5.68
CA LEU A 44 -6.42 1.57 -4.87
C LEU A 44 -6.37 2.12 -3.44
N VAL A 45 -7.48 2.67 -2.96
CA VAL A 45 -7.63 3.16 -1.60
C VAL A 45 -8.48 2.18 -0.80
N THR A 46 -7.94 1.63 0.30
CA THR A 46 -8.59 0.61 1.13
C THR A 46 -8.52 0.97 2.61
N GLY A 47 -9.35 0.33 3.44
CA GLY A 47 -9.38 0.51 4.91
C GLY A 47 -10.50 1.43 5.40
N GLY A 48 -10.65 1.56 6.73
CA GLY A 48 -11.79 2.26 7.34
C GLY A 48 -11.88 3.75 6.99
N THR A 49 -10.74 4.44 6.95
CA THR A 49 -10.69 5.89 6.60
C THR A 49 -11.14 6.16 5.17
N SER A 50 -10.99 5.19 4.26
CA SER A 50 -11.46 5.32 2.87
C SER A 50 -12.99 5.37 2.74
N GLN A 51 -13.71 4.95 3.78
CA GLN A 51 -15.18 4.96 3.85
C GLN A 51 -15.75 6.27 4.38
N VAL A 52 -14.88 7.19 4.81
CA VAL A 52 -15.28 8.53 5.24
C VAL A 52 -15.88 9.28 4.03
N PRO A 53 -17.10 9.84 4.15
CA PRO A 53 -17.73 10.57 3.05
C PRO A 53 -16.85 11.71 2.53
N GLY A 54 -16.70 11.82 1.21
CA GLY A 54 -15.89 12.86 0.56
C GLY A 54 -14.37 12.67 0.62
N PHE A 55 -13.86 11.65 1.34
CA PHE A 55 -12.41 11.39 1.43
C PHE A 55 -11.80 11.05 0.08
N ILE A 56 -12.43 10.14 -0.67
CA ILE A 56 -11.95 9.69 -1.98
C ILE A 56 -12.01 10.83 -2.99
N ASP A 57 -13.09 11.61 -2.99
CA ASP A 57 -13.25 12.74 -3.89
C ASP A 57 -12.18 13.81 -3.62
N ARG A 58 -11.95 14.13 -2.34
CA ARG A 58 -10.91 15.08 -1.95
C ARG A 58 -9.51 14.58 -2.32
N LEU A 59 -9.22 13.31 -2.05
CA LEU A 59 -7.95 12.69 -2.40
C LEU A 59 -7.72 12.69 -3.92
N SER A 60 -8.76 12.40 -4.71
CA SER A 60 -8.69 12.44 -6.17
C SER A 60 -8.36 13.86 -6.67
N ILE A 61 -8.99 14.89 -6.09
CA ILE A 61 -8.75 16.28 -6.46
C ILE A 61 -7.31 16.70 -6.11
N GLU A 62 -6.85 16.44 -4.89
CA GLU A 62 -5.49 16.85 -4.48
C GLU A 62 -4.40 16.07 -5.24
N LEU A 63 -4.59 14.78 -5.49
CA LEU A 63 -3.65 14.01 -6.31
C LEU A 63 -3.61 14.53 -7.74
N SER A 64 -4.77 14.83 -8.34
CA SER A 64 -4.85 15.38 -9.70
C SER A 64 -4.16 16.73 -9.85
N ARG A 65 -4.03 17.51 -8.76
CA ARG A 65 -3.25 18.77 -8.75
C ARG A 65 -1.74 18.53 -8.77
N LEU A 66 -1.28 17.45 -8.14
CA LEU A 66 0.15 17.12 -8.04
C LEU A 66 0.65 16.30 -9.24
N MET A 67 -0.19 15.42 -9.79
CA MET A 67 0.15 14.55 -10.90
C MET A 67 -1.11 14.00 -11.60
N PRO A 68 -1.03 13.64 -12.90
CA PRO A 68 -2.12 12.96 -13.57
C PRO A 68 -2.28 11.55 -12.98
N THR A 69 -3.28 11.36 -12.13
CA THR A 69 -3.60 10.08 -11.49
C THR A 69 -5.05 9.68 -11.68
N VAL A 70 -5.29 8.38 -11.73
CA VAL A 70 -6.63 7.81 -11.73
C VAL A 70 -6.77 6.91 -10.51
N LEU A 71 -7.70 7.24 -9.62
CA LEU A 71 -8.07 6.36 -8.52
C LEU A 71 -8.95 5.22 -9.08
N SER A 72 -8.59 3.99 -8.76
CA SER A 72 -9.36 2.83 -9.21
C SER A 72 -10.74 2.84 -8.55
N PRO A 73 -11.83 2.75 -9.34
CA PRO A 73 -13.17 2.68 -8.79
C PRO A 73 -13.28 1.42 -7.93
N SER A 74 -13.72 1.59 -6.69
CA SER A 74 -13.88 0.50 -5.74
C SER A 74 -15.17 0.69 -4.94
N SER A 75 -15.96 -0.37 -4.88
CA SER A 75 -17.17 -0.42 -4.07
C SER A 75 -16.83 -0.35 -2.58
N SER A 76 -17.79 0.07 -1.76
CA SER A 76 -17.62 0.08 -0.29
C SER A 76 -17.27 -1.31 0.26
N TYR A 77 -17.79 -2.37 -0.37
CA TYR A 77 -17.48 -3.75 -0.02
C TYR A 77 -16.00 -4.07 -0.30
N GLU A 78 -15.51 -3.75 -1.50
CA GLU A 78 -14.10 -3.96 -1.86
C GLU A 78 -13.17 -3.17 -0.95
N LYS A 79 -13.45 -1.89 -0.66
CA LYS A 79 -12.62 -1.07 0.25
C LYS A 79 -12.49 -1.64 1.67
N ARG A 80 -13.53 -2.34 2.14
CA ARG A 80 -13.58 -2.90 3.50
C ARG A 80 -12.90 -4.26 3.57
N PHE A 81 -13.11 -5.10 2.56
CA PHE A 81 -12.69 -6.50 2.60
C PHE A 81 -11.53 -6.82 1.66
N ALA A 82 -11.02 -5.85 0.88
CA ALA A 82 -9.91 -6.06 -0.07
C ALA A 82 -8.69 -6.76 0.55
N PRO A 83 -8.19 -6.37 1.75
CA PRO A 83 -7.05 -7.07 2.34
C PRO A 83 -7.35 -8.54 2.65
N TRP A 84 -8.57 -8.85 3.12
CA TRP A 84 -9.00 -10.20 3.44
C TRP A 84 -9.21 -11.06 2.19
N ILE A 85 -9.86 -10.49 1.17
CA ILE A 85 -10.10 -11.13 -0.12
C ILE A 85 -8.77 -11.37 -0.85
N GLY A 86 -7.88 -10.38 -0.88
CA GLY A 86 -6.54 -10.52 -1.45
C GLY A 86 -5.74 -11.60 -0.72
N GLY A 87 -5.83 -11.66 0.62
CA GLY A 87 -5.21 -12.70 1.42
C GLY A 87 -5.73 -14.10 1.13
N SER A 88 -7.05 -14.29 1.00
CA SER A 88 -7.64 -15.60 0.71
C SER A 88 -7.32 -16.09 -0.72
N ILE A 89 -7.30 -15.19 -1.69
CA ILE A 89 -6.86 -15.48 -3.06
C ILE A 89 -5.38 -15.87 -3.05
N LEU A 90 -4.52 -15.04 -2.46
CA LEU A 90 -3.07 -15.28 -2.38
C LEU A 90 -2.76 -16.62 -1.71
N ALA A 91 -3.42 -16.93 -0.59
CA ALA A 91 -3.26 -18.19 0.13
C ALA A 91 -3.63 -19.43 -0.71
N SER A 92 -4.54 -19.25 -1.67
CA SER A 92 -5.03 -20.32 -2.56
C SER A 92 -4.20 -20.49 -3.84
N LEU A 93 -3.24 -19.60 -4.12
CA LEU A 93 -2.39 -19.71 -5.30
C LEU A 93 -1.37 -20.85 -5.13
N PRO A 94 -1.22 -21.76 -6.11
CA PRO A 94 -0.23 -22.84 -6.03
C PRO A 94 1.21 -22.36 -5.83
N ALA A 95 1.55 -21.17 -6.37
CA ALA A 95 2.84 -20.54 -6.16
C ALA A 95 3.10 -20.19 -4.68
N PHE A 96 2.05 -19.86 -3.94
CA PHE A 96 2.12 -19.48 -2.53
C PHE A 96 2.34 -20.69 -1.60
N HIS A 97 2.06 -21.91 -2.03
CA HIS A 97 2.36 -23.12 -1.25
C HIS A 97 3.85 -23.25 -0.90
N LYS A 98 4.74 -22.75 -1.76
CA LYS A 98 6.19 -22.73 -1.50
C LYS A 98 6.56 -21.84 -0.32
N LEU A 99 5.71 -20.86 0.01
CA LEU A 99 5.90 -19.91 1.10
C LEU A 99 5.31 -20.37 2.43
N TRP A 100 4.55 -21.48 2.45
CA TRP A 100 4.03 -22.03 3.69
C TRP A 100 5.16 -22.48 4.61
N ILE A 101 5.01 -22.17 5.89
CA ILE A 101 5.89 -22.64 6.95
C ILE A 101 5.11 -23.68 7.73
N ILE A 102 5.56 -24.93 7.68
CA ILE A 102 4.92 -26.02 8.41
C ILE A 102 5.53 -26.16 9.81
N LYS A 103 4.75 -26.70 10.76
CA LYS A 103 5.19 -26.88 12.16
C LYS A 103 6.55 -27.58 12.28
N LYS A 104 6.78 -28.64 11.50
CA LYS A 104 8.06 -29.39 11.45
C LYS A 104 9.25 -28.55 10.97
N GLU A 105 9.00 -27.50 10.21
CA GLU A 105 10.04 -26.56 9.76
C GLU A 105 10.47 -25.65 10.92
N VAL A 106 9.49 -25.15 11.68
CA VAL A 106 9.70 -24.31 12.87
C VAL A 106 10.37 -25.10 13.99
N GLU A 107 9.94 -26.34 14.24
CA GLU A 107 10.58 -27.20 15.26
C GLU A 107 12.06 -27.46 14.97
N ARG A 108 12.46 -27.48 13.69
CA ARG A 108 13.85 -27.74 13.28
C ARG A 108 14.74 -26.50 13.24
N HIS A 109 14.20 -25.36 12.84
CA HIS A 109 14.98 -24.14 12.58
C HIS A 109 14.65 -22.98 13.52
N GLY A 110 13.69 -23.17 14.42
CA GLY A 110 13.13 -22.12 15.25
C GLY A 110 12.46 -21.02 14.43
N ILE A 111 12.34 -19.84 15.04
CA ILE A 111 11.68 -18.67 14.46
C ILE A 111 12.48 -18.07 13.29
N SER A 112 13.79 -18.34 13.21
CA SER A 112 14.69 -17.85 12.16
C SER A 112 14.25 -18.20 10.74
N ILE A 113 13.40 -19.21 10.59
CA ILE A 113 12.88 -19.63 9.30
C ILE A 113 11.93 -18.61 8.66
N ILE A 114 11.24 -17.82 9.49
CA ILE A 114 10.34 -16.77 9.01
C ILE A 114 11.15 -15.70 8.26
N GLU A 115 12.28 -15.28 8.84
CA GLU A 115 13.18 -14.30 8.24
C GLU A 115 13.80 -14.84 6.94
N LYS A 116 14.27 -16.09 6.94
CA LYS A 116 14.82 -16.71 5.73
C LYS A 116 13.80 -16.78 4.60
N LYS A 117 12.57 -17.16 4.91
CA LYS A 117 11.51 -17.32 3.90
C LYS A 117 10.97 -15.99 3.39
N SER A 118 10.97 -14.96 4.23
CA SER A 118 10.69 -13.58 3.84
C SER A 118 11.74 -13.05 2.84
N ASN A 119 13.03 -13.27 3.13
CA ASN A 119 14.15 -12.80 2.30
C ASN A 119 14.38 -13.60 1.01
N LEU A 120 13.85 -14.82 0.88
CA LEU A 120 13.96 -15.56 -0.38
C LEU A 120 13.12 -14.93 -1.51
N ASN A 121 12.07 -14.18 -1.18
CA ASN A 121 11.19 -13.56 -2.18
C ASN A 121 11.77 -12.28 -2.79
N SER A 122 12.73 -11.62 -2.14
CA SER A 122 13.40 -10.44 -2.70
C SER A 122 14.45 -10.76 -3.78
N ASN A 123 14.80 -12.05 -3.95
CA ASN A 123 15.73 -12.51 -4.99
C ASN A 123 15.02 -13.10 -6.22
N LEU A 124 13.68 -13.04 -6.28
CA LEU A 124 12.86 -13.53 -7.40
C LEU A 124 12.21 -12.41 -8.23
N SER A 125 12.56 -11.15 -7.97
CA SER A 125 12.16 -9.97 -8.76
C SER A 125 13.30 -9.51 -9.65
#